data_AF-A0A356FW07-F1
#
_entry.id   AF-A0A356FW07-F1
#
_cell.length_a   1.000
_cell.length_b   1.000
_cell.length_c   1.000
_cell.angle_alpha   90.00
_cell.angle_beta   90.00
_cell.angle_gamma   90.00
#
_symmetry.space_group_name_H-M   'P 1'
#
loop_
_entity.id
_entity.type
_entity.pdbx_description
1 polymer ?
#
loop_
_entity_poly.entity_id
_entity_poly.type
_entity_poly.pdbx_seq_one_letter_code
_entity_poly.pdbx_strand_id
1 'polypeptide(L)'
;MAEAFTSWKSAGGNNADHIGGNGYEFSYTDENGERKNALQVDYGSLFCKKEETGYDAFIPTMPESNDILITHGHADHMGGLAHLMNLKRAEFEEKRAKGENLTVHCTAFAEKLIKNSLLSTGIRKEEFPNFHVFKPDEAFEVNGFKVEPFSVSHSIPDAVGFVIESPDGTRMMTTGDFKTAKVPLGQGFDDEKVAALASKGIDYLFIDSTSSTGKGETIGESEVKKGLRDILRESENGPVISGVISSSCHRLHTVATALAEEALEKGTEPRTMILDGASLINARRAMNACGYKLEDIIREQTGVEMKIVAANSKTAQRTPPENRFYICTGTQGEDASLLKIAEGRNKNISLAEMRETSGKGKDLPIYVYDLQSCIPGSEETHKALEEKFQAQGCVTYFPSRYKPNKYTIHASGHASSGDVAKICKIVSAASPRRTTVVPIHGDPAQRRNVMKIAQETGLSACIIPNMAEMRAFKKYATWESGGKTEEWIGVNDANNDFRKPYFKYDRLEMNVETKERKKIGYYKYKHAPRKPKTEKAQTVSMMPTNLAARRKMHGR
;
A
#
# COMPACT_ATOMS: atom_id res chain seq x y z
N MET A 1 -15.86 37.17 -18.18
CA MET A 1 -15.94 35.71 -18.04
C MET A 1 -14.63 35.26 -17.44
N ALA A 2 -14.67 34.37 -16.44
CA ALA A 2 -13.45 33.77 -15.93
C ALA A 2 -12.87 32.85 -17.02
N GLU A 3 -11.55 32.67 -17.06
CA GLU A 3 -10.98 31.64 -17.92
C GLU A 3 -11.20 30.28 -17.25
N ALA A 4 -11.72 29.29 -17.99
CA ALA A 4 -11.86 27.93 -17.48
C ALA A 4 -10.48 27.33 -17.17
N PHE A 5 -10.40 26.52 -16.12
CA PHE A 5 -9.15 25.88 -15.73
C PHE A 5 -9.37 24.53 -15.07
N THR A 6 -8.36 23.69 -15.22
CA THR A 6 -8.21 22.45 -14.45
C THR A 6 -7.28 22.71 -13.29
N SER A 7 -7.65 22.36 -12.07
CA SER A 7 -6.78 22.49 -10.91
C SER A 7 -6.28 21.16 -10.38
N TRP A 8 -5.11 21.22 -9.76
CA TRP A 8 -4.50 20.15 -8.98
C TRP A 8 -4.14 20.68 -7.59
N LYS A 9 -4.49 19.93 -6.56
CA LYS A 9 -4.21 20.30 -5.17
C LYS A 9 -3.83 19.07 -4.36
N SER A 10 -2.69 19.12 -3.68
CA SER A 10 -2.33 18.11 -2.67
C SER A 10 -3.38 18.13 -1.55
N ALA A 11 -3.91 16.96 -1.20
CA ALA A 11 -4.78 16.73 -0.04
C ALA A 11 -4.00 16.14 1.15
N GLY A 12 -2.79 15.64 0.91
CA GLY A 12 -1.84 15.13 1.89
C GLY A 12 -0.70 14.36 1.20
N GLY A 13 0.47 14.26 1.86
CA GLY A 13 1.57 13.35 1.48
C GLY A 13 2.39 13.68 0.23
N ASN A 14 1.75 14.10 -0.87
CA ASN A 14 2.39 14.23 -2.18
C ASN A 14 3.36 15.41 -2.28
N ASN A 15 3.13 16.50 -1.54
CA ASN A 15 3.98 17.70 -1.55
C ASN A 15 4.48 18.13 -0.18
N ALA A 16 4.13 17.38 0.86
CA ALA A 16 4.63 17.60 2.21
C ALA A 16 6.09 17.15 2.28
N ASP A 17 6.87 17.69 3.22
CA ASP A 17 8.28 17.33 3.42
C ASP A 17 8.45 15.91 4.03
N HIS A 18 7.63 14.94 3.62
CA HIS A 18 7.62 13.57 4.11
C HIS A 18 7.13 12.59 3.04
N ILE A 19 7.32 11.30 3.29
CA ILE A 19 6.85 10.19 2.45
C ILE A 19 5.60 9.60 3.11
N GLY A 20 4.56 9.38 2.32
CA GLY A 20 3.28 8.79 2.71
C GLY A 20 2.17 9.77 3.08
N GLY A 21 0.95 9.24 3.28
CA GLY A 21 -0.28 10.02 3.41
C GLY A 21 -0.79 10.58 2.09
N ASN A 22 -0.49 9.90 0.99
CA ASN A 22 -0.69 10.41 -0.36
C ASN A 22 -2.16 10.61 -0.70
N GLY A 23 -2.46 11.76 -1.27
CA GLY A 23 -3.78 12.11 -1.76
C GLY A 23 -3.72 13.47 -2.44
N TYR A 24 -4.37 13.59 -3.59
CA TYR A 24 -4.49 14.84 -4.31
C TYR A 24 -5.78 14.88 -5.11
N GLU A 25 -6.23 16.09 -5.38
CA GLU A 25 -7.49 16.34 -6.06
C GLU A 25 -7.22 16.99 -7.41
N PHE A 26 -7.90 16.50 -8.43
CA PHE A 26 -8.10 17.20 -9.69
C PHE A 26 -9.48 17.80 -9.73
N SER A 27 -9.61 19.03 -10.23
CA SER A 27 -10.93 19.64 -10.38
C SER A 27 -11.03 20.50 -11.63
N TYR A 28 -12.24 20.72 -12.11
CA TYR A 28 -12.51 21.55 -13.28
C TYR A 28 -13.46 22.69 -12.91
N THR A 29 -13.05 23.91 -13.27
CA THR A 29 -13.83 25.14 -13.13
C THR A 29 -14.13 25.72 -14.50
N ASP A 30 -15.40 26.03 -14.75
CA ASP A 30 -15.87 26.52 -16.04
C ASP A 30 -15.59 28.02 -16.25
N GLU A 31 -16.00 28.55 -17.40
CA GLU A 31 -15.83 29.96 -17.79
C GLU A 31 -16.68 30.95 -16.95
N ASN A 32 -17.61 30.44 -16.15
CA ASN A 32 -18.38 31.22 -15.18
C ASN A 32 -17.70 31.29 -13.81
N GLY A 33 -16.58 30.58 -13.63
CA GLY A 33 -15.91 30.45 -12.34
C GLY A 33 -16.59 29.44 -11.41
N GLU A 34 -17.50 28.61 -11.92
CA GLU A 34 -18.16 27.58 -11.15
C GLU A 34 -17.39 26.26 -11.23
N ARG A 35 -17.04 25.71 -10.07
CA ARG A 35 -16.41 24.39 -9.98
C ARG A 35 -17.44 23.32 -10.28
N LYS A 36 -17.26 22.58 -11.38
CA LYS A 36 -18.23 21.59 -11.87
C LYS A 36 -17.90 20.17 -11.46
N ASN A 37 -16.63 19.82 -11.49
CA ASN A 37 -16.19 18.43 -11.35
C ASN A 37 -14.95 18.34 -10.45
N ALA A 38 -14.84 17.22 -9.73
CA ALA A 38 -13.71 16.92 -8.85
C ALA A 38 -13.45 15.42 -8.80
N LEU A 39 -12.18 15.04 -8.70
CA LEU A 39 -11.75 13.66 -8.60
C LEU A 39 -10.58 13.57 -7.63
N GLN A 40 -10.69 12.68 -6.65
CA GLN A 40 -9.60 12.40 -5.72
C GLN A 40 -8.74 11.28 -6.30
N VAL A 41 -7.42 11.42 -6.22
CA VAL A 41 -6.47 10.33 -6.47
C VAL A 41 -5.74 10.02 -5.18
N ASP A 42 -5.81 8.76 -4.78
CA ASP A 42 -5.34 8.19 -3.52
C ASP A 42 -5.94 8.85 -2.27
N TYR A 43 -5.91 8.11 -1.17
CA TYR A 43 -6.34 8.56 0.15
C TYR A 43 -5.59 7.78 1.23
N GLY A 44 -4.32 8.15 1.40
CA GLY A 44 -3.33 7.46 2.20
C GLY A 44 -3.31 7.79 3.68
N SER A 45 -2.66 6.92 4.45
CA SER A 45 -2.25 7.19 5.83
C SER A 45 -0.77 7.60 5.88
N LEU A 46 -0.45 8.61 6.67
CA LEU A 46 0.92 8.97 7.05
C LEU A 46 1.23 8.33 8.41
N PHE A 47 2.17 7.39 8.45
CA PHE A 47 2.61 6.79 9.70
C PHE A 47 3.52 7.74 10.48
N CYS A 48 3.45 7.68 11.81
CA CYS A 48 4.28 8.50 12.68
C CYS A 48 4.71 7.75 13.94
N LYS A 49 5.78 8.22 14.59
CA LYS A 49 6.19 7.71 15.90
C LYS A 49 5.19 8.16 16.96
N LYS A 50 4.62 7.19 17.66
CA LYS A 50 3.60 7.43 18.69
C LYS A 50 4.18 8.18 19.88
N GLU A 51 5.45 7.94 20.19
CA GLU A 51 6.18 8.58 21.29
C GLU A 51 6.37 10.08 21.04
N GLU A 52 6.57 10.46 19.77
CA GLU A 52 6.79 11.85 19.37
C GLU A 52 5.47 12.61 19.19
N THR A 53 4.44 11.94 18.68
CA THR A 53 3.21 12.60 18.21
C THR A 53 1.97 12.32 19.06
N GLY A 54 1.97 11.22 19.81
CA GLY A 54 0.78 10.69 20.49
C GLY A 54 -0.24 9.99 19.57
N TYR A 55 0.08 9.79 18.29
CA TYR A 55 -0.79 9.16 17.28
C TYR A 55 -0.09 8.01 16.56
N ASP A 56 -0.88 7.06 16.04
CA ASP A 56 -0.38 5.95 15.23
C ASP A 56 -0.23 6.35 13.75
N ALA A 57 -1.12 7.22 13.27
CA ALA A 57 -1.09 7.75 11.91
C ALA A 57 -1.84 9.09 11.81
N PHE A 58 -1.60 9.80 10.70
CA PHE A 58 -2.40 10.92 10.24
C PHE A 58 -3.08 10.57 8.92
N ILE A 59 -4.31 11.03 8.72
CA ILE A 59 -5.03 10.91 7.46
C ILE A 59 -5.53 12.29 7.01
N PRO A 60 -5.71 12.53 5.69
CA PRO A 60 -6.32 13.75 5.18
C PRO A 60 -7.70 14.02 5.77
N THR A 61 -8.22 15.22 5.55
CA THR A 61 -9.63 15.53 5.82
C THR A 61 -10.56 14.94 4.75
N MET A 62 -11.87 15.12 4.90
CA MET A 62 -12.86 14.56 3.98
C MET A 62 -12.57 15.06 2.55
N PRO A 63 -12.47 14.17 1.54
CA PRO A 63 -12.32 14.60 0.16
C PRO A 63 -13.57 15.33 -0.29
N GLU A 64 -13.42 16.32 -1.17
CA GLU A 64 -14.58 17.05 -1.70
C GLU A 64 -15.34 16.20 -2.72
N SER A 65 -14.63 15.34 -3.46
CA SER A 65 -15.23 14.38 -4.39
C SER A 65 -15.72 13.10 -3.70
N ASN A 66 -16.80 12.52 -4.23
CA ASN A 66 -17.27 11.18 -3.87
C ASN A 66 -16.61 10.08 -4.72
N ASP A 67 -15.78 10.43 -5.71
CA ASP A 67 -15.08 9.49 -6.58
C ASP A 67 -13.57 9.52 -6.25
N ILE A 68 -13.03 8.37 -5.85
CA ILE A 68 -11.63 8.20 -5.47
C ILE A 68 -10.98 7.18 -6.39
N LEU A 69 -10.01 7.62 -7.19
CA LEU A 69 -9.09 6.75 -7.92
C LEU A 69 -8.00 6.24 -6.98
N ILE A 70 -7.66 4.95 -7.03
CA ILE A 70 -6.56 4.38 -6.26
C ILE A 70 -5.50 3.84 -7.22
N THR A 71 -4.27 4.34 -7.07
CA THR A 71 -3.10 3.92 -7.87
C THR A 71 -2.66 2.51 -7.51
N HIS A 72 -2.59 2.20 -6.21
CA HIS A 72 -2.21 0.87 -5.73
C HIS A 72 -2.59 0.62 -4.27
N GLY A 73 -2.36 -0.62 -3.81
CA GLY A 73 -2.86 -1.11 -2.52
C GLY A 73 -1.99 -0.83 -1.29
N HIS A 74 -1.05 0.11 -1.32
CA HIS A 74 -0.28 0.46 -0.12
C HIS A 74 -1.05 1.34 0.85
N ALA A 75 -0.70 1.22 2.15
CA ALA A 75 -1.41 1.93 3.22
C ALA A 75 -1.27 3.45 3.11
N ASP A 76 -0.16 3.93 2.56
CA ASP A 76 0.08 5.34 2.28
C ASP A 76 -0.61 5.85 0.99
N HIS A 77 -1.36 5.00 0.27
CA HIS A 77 -2.21 5.38 -0.86
C HIS A 77 -3.70 5.05 -0.66
N MET A 78 -4.05 4.07 0.17
CA MET A 78 -5.46 3.72 0.45
C MET A 78 -5.82 3.56 1.93
N GLY A 79 -4.83 3.56 2.82
CA GLY A 79 -5.01 3.25 4.23
C GLY A 79 -5.90 4.25 4.98
N GLY A 80 -5.99 5.48 4.50
CA GLY A 80 -6.84 6.51 5.10
C GLY A 80 -8.32 6.22 4.96
N LEU A 81 -8.74 5.46 3.92
CA LEU A 81 -10.15 5.21 3.62
C LEU A 81 -10.88 4.51 4.76
N ALA A 82 -10.28 3.45 5.33
CA ALA A 82 -10.91 2.69 6.38
C ALA A 82 -11.07 3.51 7.67
N HIS A 83 -10.12 4.40 7.94
CA HIS A 83 -10.20 5.33 9.06
C HIS A 83 -11.24 6.42 8.83
N LEU A 84 -11.27 7.02 7.63
CA LEU A 84 -12.26 8.03 7.24
C LEU A 84 -13.68 7.47 7.35
N MET A 85 -13.94 6.29 6.79
CA MET A 85 -15.26 5.65 6.83
C MET A 85 -15.71 5.30 8.24
N ASN A 86 -14.79 4.89 9.12
CA ASN A 86 -15.13 4.62 10.51
C ASN A 86 -15.41 5.90 11.30
N LEU A 87 -14.61 6.95 11.07
CA LEU A 87 -14.78 8.26 11.70
C LEU A 87 -16.09 8.95 11.27
N LYS A 88 -16.36 8.96 9.98
CA LYS A 88 -17.49 9.68 9.34
C LYS A 88 -18.65 8.76 9.00
N ARG A 89 -18.79 7.65 9.71
CA ARG A 89 -19.76 6.58 9.42
C ARG A 89 -21.20 7.08 9.26
N ALA A 90 -21.64 7.99 10.12
CA ALA A 90 -22.98 8.59 10.07
C ALA A 90 -23.16 9.52 8.85
N GLU A 91 -22.13 10.27 8.49
CA GLU A 91 -22.14 11.14 7.30
C GLU A 91 -22.21 10.30 6.02
N PHE A 92 -21.43 9.21 5.95
CA PHE A 92 -21.54 8.26 4.84
C PHE A 92 -22.90 7.55 4.82
N GLU A 93 -23.51 7.22 5.95
CA GLU A 93 -24.87 6.67 5.99
C GLU A 93 -25.90 7.64 5.41
N GLU A 94 -25.81 8.93 5.75
CA GLU A 94 -26.66 9.98 5.18
C GLU A 94 -26.44 10.13 3.66
N LYS A 95 -25.18 10.20 3.22
CA LYS A 95 -24.82 10.24 1.80
C LYS A 95 -25.40 9.04 1.03
N ARG A 96 -25.27 7.83 1.58
CA ARG A 96 -25.88 6.62 1.01
C ARG A 96 -27.40 6.72 0.90
N ALA A 97 -28.07 7.25 1.93
CA ALA A 97 -29.53 7.43 1.91
C ALA A 97 -29.99 8.42 0.83
N LYS A 98 -29.14 9.38 0.45
CA LYS A 98 -29.36 10.34 -0.64
C LYS A 98 -28.95 9.82 -2.02
N GLY A 99 -28.32 8.65 -2.10
CA GLY A 99 -27.76 8.10 -3.34
C GLY A 99 -26.35 8.61 -3.67
N GLU A 100 -25.76 9.47 -2.85
CA GLU A 100 -24.44 10.08 -3.02
C GLU A 100 -23.31 9.19 -2.46
N ASN A 101 -23.32 7.92 -2.84
CA ASN A 101 -22.38 6.93 -2.32
C ASN A 101 -20.94 7.29 -2.72
N LEU A 102 -20.00 7.07 -1.80
CA LEU A 102 -18.58 7.07 -2.13
C LEU A 102 -18.29 5.93 -3.12
N THR A 103 -17.60 6.22 -4.21
CA THR A 103 -17.14 5.24 -5.20
C THR A 103 -15.62 5.20 -5.22
N VAL A 104 -15.07 4.00 -5.09
CA VAL A 104 -13.63 3.74 -5.19
C VAL A 104 -13.34 3.05 -6.51
N HIS A 105 -12.59 3.72 -7.38
CA HIS A 105 -12.11 3.19 -8.65
C HIS A 105 -10.72 2.63 -8.43
N CYS A 106 -10.55 1.31 -8.55
CA CYS A 106 -9.28 0.67 -8.21
C CYS A 106 -9.09 -0.64 -8.98
N THR A 107 -7.87 -1.17 -8.96
CA THR A 107 -7.59 -2.51 -9.48
C THR A 107 -8.15 -3.59 -8.56
N ALA A 108 -8.33 -4.80 -9.08
CA ALA A 108 -8.90 -5.92 -8.33
C ALA A 108 -8.11 -6.23 -7.06
N PHE A 109 -6.78 -6.14 -7.10
CA PHE A 109 -5.95 -6.37 -5.92
C PHE A 109 -6.12 -5.29 -4.85
N ALA A 110 -6.12 -4.00 -5.24
CA ALA A 110 -6.39 -2.89 -4.34
C ALA A 110 -7.78 -3.01 -3.70
N GLU A 111 -8.81 -3.40 -4.45
CA GLU A 111 -10.16 -3.63 -3.95
C GLU A 111 -10.18 -4.64 -2.79
N LYS A 112 -9.47 -5.78 -2.92
CA LYS A 112 -9.41 -6.79 -1.86
C LYS A 112 -8.70 -6.28 -0.61
N LEU A 113 -7.62 -5.53 -0.79
CA LEU A 113 -6.88 -4.96 0.34
C LEU A 113 -7.71 -3.90 1.08
N ILE A 114 -8.42 -3.02 0.34
CA ILE A 114 -9.32 -2.02 0.91
C ILE A 114 -10.46 -2.72 1.69
N LYS A 115 -11.10 -3.73 1.10
CA LYS A 115 -12.16 -4.51 1.78
C LYS A 115 -11.67 -5.17 3.07
N ASN A 116 -10.46 -5.73 3.07
CA ASN A 116 -9.85 -6.28 4.28
C ASN A 116 -9.59 -5.21 5.34
N SER A 117 -9.09 -4.04 4.93
CA SER A 117 -8.86 -2.89 5.80
C SER A 117 -10.17 -2.41 6.45
N LEU A 118 -11.23 -2.22 5.66
CA LEU A 118 -12.57 -1.86 6.14
C LEU A 118 -13.11 -2.84 7.18
N LEU A 119 -12.99 -4.15 6.93
CA LEU A 119 -13.42 -5.17 7.89
C LEU A 119 -12.61 -5.09 9.20
N SER A 120 -11.30 -4.84 9.10
CA SER A 120 -10.43 -4.75 10.26
C SER A 120 -10.72 -3.54 11.16
N THR A 121 -11.31 -2.48 10.60
CA THR A 121 -11.76 -1.30 11.37
C THR A 121 -13.22 -1.40 11.82
N GLY A 122 -13.89 -2.54 11.63
CA GLY A 122 -15.27 -2.77 12.07
C GLY A 122 -16.36 -2.16 11.17
N ILE A 123 -16.00 -1.77 9.93
CA ILE A 123 -16.98 -1.45 8.89
C ILE A 123 -17.60 -2.75 8.38
N ARG A 124 -18.93 -2.81 8.32
CA ARG A 124 -19.65 -3.99 7.81
C ARG A 124 -19.74 -3.94 6.30
N LYS A 125 -19.97 -5.09 5.66
CA LYS A 125 -19.97 -5.19 4.18
C LYS A 125 -21.05 -4.31 3.54
N GLU A 126 -22.19 -4.19 4.20
CA GLU A 126 -23.32 -3.33 3.78
C GLU A 126 -22.99 -1.83 3.82
N GLU A 127 -21.90 -1.46 4.49
CA GLU A 127 -21.43 -0.09 4.65
C GLU A 127 -20.19 0.21 3.79
N PHE A 128 -19.79 -0.72 2.92
CA PHE A 128 -18.70 -0.50 1.99
C PHE A 128 -19.04 0.63 1.00
N PRO A 129 -18.02 1.29 0.44
CA PRO A 129 -18.24 2.16 -0.69
C PRO A 129 -18.62 1.31 -1.91
N ASN A 130 -19.12 1.97 -2.95
CA ASN A 130 -19.20 1.36 -4.26
C ASN A 130 -17.77 1.11 -4.77
N PHE A 131 -17.57 0.00 -5.47
CA PHE A 131 -16.30 -0.30 -6.10
C PHE A 131 -16.48 -0.37 -7.61
N HIS A 132 -15.73 0.45 -8.33
CA HIS A 132 -15.54 0.32 -9.77
C HIS A 132 -14.18 -0.34 -10.00
N VAL A 133 -14.19 -1.64 -10.32
CA VAL A 133 -12.94 -2.39 -10.53
C VAL A 133 -12.55 -2.30 -11.99
N PHE A 134 -11.46 -1.61 -12.30
CA PHE A 134 -10.94 -1.47 -13.67
C PHE A 134 -9.68 -2.34 -13.87
N LYS A 135 -9.34 -2.57 -15.13
CA LYS A 135 -8.04 -3.14 -15.53
C LYS A 135 -7.07 -2.04 -15.98
N PRO A 136 -5.75 -2.30 -15.85
CA PRO A 136 -4.64 -1.67 -16.55
C PRO A 136 -4.94 -0.61 -17.58
N ASP A 137 -5.67 -1.08 -18.59
CA ASP A 137 -5.71 -0.51 -19.93
C ASP A 137 -7.13 -0.12 -20.33
N GLU A 138 -8.04 -0.14 -19.37
CA GLU A 138 -9.46 0.08 -19.56
C GLU A 138 -9.78 1.53 -19.20
N ALA A 139 -9.86 2.38 -20.23
CA ALA A 139 -10.27 3.76 -20.06
C ALA A 139 -11.75 3.85 -19.66
N PHE A 140 -12.07 4.80 -18.78
CA PHE A 140 -13.43 5.06 -18.33
C PHE A 140 -13.66 6.55 -18.11
N GLU A 141 -14.93 6.95 -18.01
CA GLU A 141 -15.31 8.32 -17.68
C GLU A 141 -15.89 8.37 -16.27
N VAL A 142 -15.48 9.36 -15.48
CA VAL A 142 -15.96 9.60 -14.13
C VAL A 142 -16.02 11.10 -13.87
N ASN A 143 -17.18 11.57 -13.40
CA ASN A 143 -17.41 12.98 -13.08
C ASN A 143 -16.91 13.95 -14.18
N GLY A 144 -17.18 13.68 -15.45
CA GLY A 144 -16.76 14.51 -16.58
C GLY A 144 -15.27 14.42 -16.96
N PHE A 145 -14.46 13.66 -16.22
CA PHE A 145 -13.08 13.35 -16.58
C PHE A 145 -13.01 12.04 -17.36
N LYS A 146 -12.14 12.00 -18.37
CA LYS A 146 -11.73 10.75 -19.01
C LYS A 146 -10.45 10.25 -18.36
N VAL A 147 -10.48 9.03 -17.85
CA VAL A 147 -9.38 8.41 -17.10
C VAL A 147 -8.85 7.24 -17.89
N GLU A 148 -7.57 7.29 -18.27
CA GLU A 148 -6.84 6.20 -18.91
C GLU A 148 -5.81 5.65 -17.89
N PRO A 149 -6.11 4.58 -17.14
CA PRO A 149 -5.10 3.92 -16.33
C PRO A 149 -3.99 3.33 -17.21
N PHE A 150 -2.82 3.10 -16.62
CA PHE A 150 -1.75 2.32 -17.23
C PHE A 150 -0.90 1.61 -16.19
N SER A 151 -0.47 0.38 -16.50
CA SER A 151 0.38 -0.41 -15.60
C SER A 151 1.74 0.25 -15.35
N VAL A 152 2.16 0.22 -14.09
CA VAL A 152 3.52 0.57 -13.68
C VAL A 152 4.11 -0.56 -12.83
N SER A 153 5.43 -0.71 -12.86
CA SER A 153 6.10 -1.60 -11.93
C SER A 153 6.21 -0.91 -10.58
N HIS A 154 5.87 -1.61 -9.49
CA HIS A 154 6.13 -1.14 -8.12
C HIS A 154 6.50 -2.33 -7.22
N SER A 155 6.46 -2.19 -5.90
CA SER A 155 6.69 -3.31 -4.97
C SER A 155 5.44 -4.15 -4.68
N ILE A 156 4.28 -3.74 -5.23
CA ILE A 156 2.98 -4.42 -5.14
C ILE A 156 2.41 -4.69 -6.55
N PRO A 157 1.68 -5.80 -6.77
CA PRO A 157 0.97 -6.08 -8.02
C PRO A 157 -0.13 -5.07 -8.32
N ASP A 158 -0.50 -4.99 -9.60
CA ASP A 158 -1.59 -4.17 -10.13
C ASP A 158 -1.47 -2.68 -9.75
N ALA A 159 -0.23 -2.18 -9.65
CA ALA A 159 0.04 -0.75 -9.51
C ALA A 159 -0.16 -0.04 -10.85
N VAL A 160 -0.78 1.14 -10.80
CA VAL A 160 -1.12 1.91 -11.99
C VAL A 160 -0.78 3.38 -11.83
N GLY A 161 -0.41 4.02 -12.94
CA GLY A 161 -0.56 5.46 -13.12
C GLY A 161 -1.87 5.79 -13.83
N PHE A 162 -2.18 7.07 -13.95
CA PHE A 162 -3.36 7.56 -14.66
C PHE A 162 -2.99 8.69 -15.61
N VAL A 163 -3.61 8.71 -16.80
CA VAL A 163 -3.79 9.94 -17.57
C VAL A 163 -5.23 10.40 -17.37
N ILE A 164 -5.40 11.60 -16.84
CA ILE A 164 -6.69 12.20 -16.52
C ILE A 164 -6.86 13.39 -17.46
N GLU A 165 -7.88 13.32 -18.32
CA GLU A 165 -8.26 14.37 -19.25
C GLU A 165 -9.51 15.07 -18.72
N SER A 166 -9.40 16.39 -18.51
CA SER A 166 -10.48 17.24 -18.04
C SER A 166 -11.38 17.72 -19.18
N PRO A 167 -12.57 18.28 -18.88
CA PRO A 167 -13.48 18.80 -19.91
C PRO A 167 -12.90 19.87 -20.83
N ASP A 168 -11.91 20.65 -20.38
CA ASP A 168 -11.21 21.64 -21.22
C ASP A 168 -10.09 21.03 -22.09
N GLY A 169 -9.88 19.72 -22.01
CA GLY A 169 -8.88 18.97 -22.76
C GLY A 169 -7.48 18.97 -22.14
N THR A 170 -7.32 19.49 -20.92
CA THR A 170 -6.05 19.39 -20.18
C THR A 170 -5.78 17.94 -19.81
N ARG A 171 -4.61 17.42 -20.20
CA ARG A 171 -4.18 16.03 -19.95
C ARG A 171 -3.10 15.99 -18.88
N MET A 172 -3.44 15.42 -17.74
CA MET A 172 -2.58 15.30 -16.56
C MET A 172 -2.20 13.83 -16.37
N MET A 173 -0.92 13.51 -16.48
CA MET A 173 -0.39 12.18 -16.26
C MET A 173 0.23 12.09 -14.87
N THR A 174 -0.21 11.15 -14.05
CA THR A 174 0.44 10.80 -12.77
C THR A 174 1.01 9.40 -12.87
N THR A 175 2.25 9.21 -12.42
CA THR A 175 2.87 7.89 -12.41
C THR A 175 2.32 6.98 -11.31
N GLY A 176 1.64 7.56 -10.31
CA GLY A 176 1.58 6.91 -9.00
C GLY A 176 3.00 6.65 -8.47
N ASP A 177 3.14 5.65 -7.62
CA ASP A 177 4.47 5.12 -7.28
C ASP A 177 4.91 4.11 -8.33
N PHE A 178 6.14 4.26 -8.81
CA PHE A 178 6.62 3.44 -9.90
C PHE A 178 8.13 3.21 -9.83
N LYS A 179 8.59 2.21 -10.56
CA LYS A 179 9.94 2.02 -11.09
C LYS A 179 9.81 1.44 -12.50
N THR A 180 10.92 1.26 -13.22
CA THR A 180 10.89 0.70 -14.58
C THR A 180 11.38 -0.75 -14.65
N ALA A 181 12.01 -1.25 -13.59
CA ALA A 181 12.41 -2.65 -13.49
C ALA A 181 11.19 -3.60 -13.57
N LYS A 182 11.36 -4.73 -14.26
CA LYS A 182 10.32 -5.75 -14.41
C LYS A 182 9.90 -6.33 -13.06
N VAL A 183 8.62 -6.64 -12.94
CA VAL A 183 8.01 -7.30 -11.78
C VAL A 183 7.58 -8.72 -12.13
N PRO A 184 7.60 -9.66 -11.17
CA PRO A 184 7.27 -11.07 -11.44
C PRO A 184 5.77 -11.39 -11.44
N LEU A 185 4.92 -10.51 -10.91
CA LEU A 185 3.47 -10.74 -10.82
C LEU A 185 2.75 -9.61 -11.54
N GLY A 186 1.75 -9.95 -12.36
CA GLY A 186 0.98 -8.96 -13.10
C GLY A 186 1.79 -8.26 -14.20
N GLN A 187 1.25 -7.14 -14.69
CA GLN A 187 1.91 -6.30 -15.68
C GLN A 187 2.71 -5.19 -14.99
N GLY A 188 3.91 -4.92 -15.49
CA GLY A 188 4.77 -3.85 -14.99
C GLY A 188 4.75 -2.62 -15.89
N PHE A 189 5.77 -1.77 -15.73
CA PHE A 189 6.00 -0.61 -16.57
C PHE A 189 6.24 -1.02 -18.03
N ASP A 190 5.57 -0.33 -18.95
CA ASP A 190 5.64 -0.55 -20.39
C ASP A 190 5.98 0.75 -21.11
N ASP A 191 7.18 0.80 -21.69
CA ASP A 191 7.73 1.95 -22.39
C ASP A 191 6.86 2.35 -23.60
N GLU A 192 6.39 1.37 -24.37
CA GLU A 192 5.60 1.58 -25.59
C GLU A 192 4.21 2.11 -25.23
N LYS A 193 3.62 1.58 -24.16
CA LYS A 193 2.33 2.05 -23.67
C LYS A 193 2.40 3.50 -23.19
N VAL A 194 3.43 3.85 -22.43
CA VAL A 194 3.64 5.22 -21.98
C VAL A 194 3.88 6.15 -23.17
N ALA A 195 4.67 5.72 -24.16
CA ALA A 195 4.86 6.49 -25.40
C ALA A 195 3.54 6.70 -26.16
N ALA A 196 2.71 5.67 -26.27
CA ALA A 196 1.40 5.75 -26.93
C ALA A 196 0.45 6.72 -26.21
N LEU A 197 0.40 6.69 -24.88
CA LEU A 197 -0.37 7.65 -24.09
C LEU A 197 0.17 9.07 -24.24
N ALA A 198 1.50 9.22 -24.23
CA ALA A 198 2.17 10.50 -24.41
C ALA A 198 1.94 11.10 -25.80
N SER A 199 1.87 10.26 -26.86
CA SER A 199 1.61 10.70 -28.23
C SER A 199 0.29 11.46 -28.43
N LYS A 200 -0.68 11.26 -27.52
CA LYS A 200 -1.95 11.99 -27.48
C LYS A 200 -1.82 13.40 -26.85
N GLY A 201 -0.66 13.73 -26.30
CA GLY A 201 -0.35 14.99 -25.61
C GLY A 201 -0.48 14.87 -24.10
N ILE A 202 0.56 15.32 -23.37
CA ILE A 202 0.56 15.46 -21.91
C ILE A 202 0.92 16.91 -21.55
N ASP A 203 0.08 17.60 -20.78
CA ASP A 203 0.36 18.96 -20.32
C ASP A 203 1.17 18.95 -19.03
N TYR A 204 0.79 18.09 -18.08
CA TYR A 204 1.47 17.96 -16.78
C TYR A 204 1.80 16.50 -16.50
N LEU A 205 3.01 16.26 -16.02
CA LEU A 205 3.51 14.95 -15.62
C LEU A 205 3.89 14.98 -14.14
N PHE A 206 3.09 14.33 -13.30
CA PHE A 206 3.31 14.17 -11.87
C PHE A 206 4.13 12.89 -11.62
N ILE A 207 5.34 13.02 -11.05
CA ILE A 207 6.31 11.92 -10.93
C ILE A 207 6.69 11.67 -9.47
N ASP A 208 6.67 10.40 -9.06
CA ASP A 208 7.24 9.91 -7.79
C ASP A 208 8.73 10.31 -7.64
N SER A 209 9.06 10.95 -6.52
CA SER A 209 10.39 11.47 -6.22
C SER A 209 11.16 10.62 -5.21
N THR A 210 10.52 9.64 -4.57
CA THR A 210 10.95 8.96 -3.34
C THR A 210 12.37 8.41 -3.40
N SER A 211 12.77 7.81 -4.53
CA SER A 211 14.12 7.25 -4.71
C SER A 211 14.96 8.01 -5.73
N SER A 212 14.50 9.17 -6.19
CA SER A 212 15.10 9.89 -7.32
C SER A 212 16.59 10.23 -7.13
N THR A 213 17.06 10.41 -5.90
CA THR A 213 18.48 10.68 -5.57
C THR A 213 19.39 9.44 -5.72
N GLY A 214 18.80 8.25 -5.81
CA GLY A 214 19.49 7.00 -6.13
C GLY A 214 20.06 7.03 -7.55
N LYS A 215 21.27 6.52 -7.74
CA LYS A 215 21.95 6.49 -9.04
C LYS A 215 21.47 5.34 -9.91
N GLY A 216 21.41 5.57 -11.22
CA GLY A 216 21.06 4.52 -12.19
C GLY A 216 19.59 4.15 -12.14
N GLU A 217 19.23 3.02 -12.75
CA GLU A 217 17.90 2.42 -12.67
C GLU A 217 17.77 1.55 -11.41
N THR A 218 16.55 1.50 -10.88
CA THR A 218 16.24 0.70 -9.70
C THR A 218 16.39 -0.78 -10.04
N ILE A 219 17.05 -1.53 -9.17
CA ILE A 219 17.20 -2.97 -9.39
C ILE A 219 15.86 -3.71 -9.33
N GLY A 220 15.77 -4.78 -10.11
CA GLY A 220 14.62 -5.68 -10.12
C GLY A 220 14.68 -6.76 -9.04
N GLU A 221 13.58 -7.48 -8.89
CA GLU A 221 13.50 -8.65 -8.01
C GLU A 221 14.43 -9.81 -8.45
N SER A 222 14.90 -9.81 -9.71
CA SER A 222 15.89 -10.77 -10.19
C SER A 222 17.23 -10.65 -9.47
N GLU A 223 17.69 -9.43 -9.17
CA GLU A 223 18.91 -9.20 -8.40
C GLU A 223 18.71 -9.56 -6.93
N VAL A 224 17.52 -9.28 -6.39
CA VAL A 224 17.15 -9.72 -5.04
C VAL A 224 17.18 -11.25 -4.92
N LYS A 225 16.70 -11.97 -5.94
CA LYS A 225 16.76 -13.43 -5.99
C LYS A 225 18.19 -13.95 -5.87
N LYS A 226 19.17 -13.30 -6.52
CA LYS A 226 20.59 -13.70 -6.41
C LYS A 226 21.08 -13.58 -4.96
N GLY A 227 20.84 -12.43 -4.32
CA GLY A 227 21.20 -12.26 -2.90
C GLY A 227 20.45 -13.21 -1.96
N LEU A 228 19.18 -13.51 -2.26
CA LEU A 228 18.41 -14.53 -1.53
C LEU A 228 19.04 -15.93 -1.64
N ARG A 229 19.59 -16.27 -2.81
CA ARG A 229 20.29 -17.54 -2.99
C ARG A 229 21.61 -17.60 -2.24
N ASP A 230 22.32 -16.47 -2.14
CA ASP A 230 23.54 -16.39 -1.32
C ASP A 230 23.22 -16.60 0.17
N ILE A 231 22.16 -15.98 0.71
CA ILE A 231 21.77 -16.22 2.12
C ILE A 231 21.29 -17.66 2.35
N LEU A 232 20.63 -18.30 1.37
CA LEU A 232 20.20 -19.70 1.47
C LEU A 232 21.40 -20.65 1.51
N ARG A 233 22.44 -20.38 0.72
CA ARG A 233 23.72 -21.11 0.74
C ARG A 233 24.52 -20.89 2.02
N GLU A 234 24.35 -19.75 2.70
CA GLU A 234 24.99 -19.54 4.01
C GLU A 234 24.19 -20.14 5.17
N SER A 235 22.89 -20.35 4.99
CA SER A 235 21.96 -20.83 6.02
C SER A 235 21.58 -22.30 5.89
N GLU A 236 22.40 -23.12 5.20
CA GLU A 236 22.08 -24.52 4.87
C GLU A 236 21.70 -25.39 6.07
N ASN A 237 22.16 -25.04 7.27
CA ASN A 237 22.07 -25.89 8.46
C ASN A 237 21.11 -25.40 9.56
N GLY A 238 20.26 -24.39 9.27
CA GLY A 238 19.40 -23.80 10.30
C GLY A 238 18.13 -23.11 9.78
N PRO A 239 17.15 -22.88 10.67
CA PRO A 239 15.94 -22.13 10.34
C PRO A 239 16.28 -20.70 9.93
N VAL A 240 15.53 -20.18 8.96
CA VAL A 240 15.64 -18.80 8.50
C VAL A 240 14.38 -18.05 8.88
N ILE A 241 14.54 -16.87 9.47
CA ILE A 241 13.47 -15.92 9.77
C ILE A 241 13.72 -14.66 8.95
N SER A 242 12.76 -14.30 8.11
CA SER A 242 12.90 -13.15 7.23
C SER A 242 11.82 -12.09 7.42
N GLY A 243 12.21 -10.83 7.36
CA GLY A 243 11.32 -9.68 7.45
C GLY A 243 10.81 -9.21 6.09
N VAL A 244 9.51 -8.94 5.96
CA VAL A 244 8.92 -8.23 4.81
C VAL A 244 7.84 -7.24 5.23
N ILE A 245 7.62 -6.20 4.41
CA ILE A 245 6.37 -5.44 4.46
C ILE A 245 5.26 -6.33 3.87
N SER A 246 4.08 -6.33 4.48
CA SER A 246 2.99 -7.27 4.13
C SER A 246 2.51 -7.15 2.69
N SER A 247 2.65 -5.98 2.07
CA SER A 247 2.25 -5.71 0.69
C SER A 247 3.33 -6.05 -0.36
N SER A 248 4.54 -6.46 0.05
CA SER A 248 5.63 -6.83 -0.87
C SER A 248 5.39 -8.20 -1.53
N CYS A 249 4.30 -8.34 -2.28
CA CYS A 249 3.87 -9.61 -2.86
C CYS A 249 4.85 -10.14 -3.90
N HIS A 250 5.53 -9.26 -4.65
CA HIS A 250 6.62 -9.67 -5.53
C HIS A 250 7.76 -10.34 -4.76
N ARG A 251 8.11 -9.82 -3.58
CA ARG A 251 9.14 -10.44 -2.73
C ARG A 251 8.75 -11.83 -2.26
N LEU A 252 7.46 -12.06 -1.95
CA LEU A 252 6.98 -13.41 -1.61
C LEU A 252 7.18 -14.39 -2.76
N HIS A 253 6.89 -13.95 -4.00
CA HIS A 253 7.19 -14.73 -5.20
C HIS A 253 8.70 -14.98 -5.33
N THR A 254 9.53 -13.94 -5.19
CA THR A 254 10.98 -14.04 -5.30
C THR A 254 11.57 -15.03 -4.29
N VAL A 255 11.12 -14.99 -3.03
CA VAL A 255 11.55 -15.93 -2.00
C VAL A 255 11.09 -17.35 -2.33
N ALA A 256 9.82 -17.55 -2.68
CA ALA A 256 9.31 -18.87 -3.04
C ALA A 256 10.07 -19.47 -4.25
N THR A 257 10.40 -18.63 -5.24
CA THR A 257 11.23 -19.02 -6.40
C THR A 257 12.63 -19.40 -5.97
N ALA A 258 13.29 -18.60 -5.12
CA ALA A 258 14.63 -18.89 -4.63
C ALA A 258 14.70 -20.21 -3.86
N LEU A 259 13.69 -20.49 -3.02
CA LEU A 259 13.56 -21.75 -2.29
C LEU A 259 13.37 -22.95 -3.25
N ALA A 260 12.55 -22.80 -4.29
CA ALA A 260 12.34 -23.84 -5.28
C ALA A 260 13.62 -24.13 -6.10
N GLU A 261 14.31 -23.08 -6.57
CA GLU A 261 15.56 -23.22 -7.32
C GLU A 261 16.66 -23.86 -6.46
N GLU A 262 16.79 -23.49 -5.19
CA GLU A 262 17.76 -24.08 -4.27
C GLU A 262 17.49 -25.57 -4.03
N ALA A 263 16.22 -25.94 -3.89
CA ALA A 263 15.80 -27.33 -3.75
C ALA A 263 16.16 -28.18 -4.98
N LEU A 264 15.91 -27.65 -6.19
CA LEU A 264 16.30 -28.30 -7.44
C LEU A 264 17.81 -28.51 -7.54
N GLU A 265 18.59 -27.49 -7.19
CA GLU A 265 20.05 -27.55 -7.23
C GLU A 265 20.63 -28.59 -6.27
N LYS A 266 19.99 -28.78 -5.12
CA LYS A 266 20.40 -29.77 -4.12
C LYS A 266 19.78 -31.15 -4.31
N GLY A 267 18.79 -31.28 -5.19
CA GLY A 267 18.00 -32.51 -5.33
C GLY A 267 17.19 -32.84 -4.07
N THR A 268 16.70 -31.80 -3.36
CA THR A 268 15.92 -31.94 -2.12
C THR A 268 14.51 -31.39 -2.28
N GLU A 269 13.67 -31.59 -1.27
CA GLU A 269 12.40 -30.88 -1.15
C GLU A 269 12.63 -29.40 -0.78
N PRO A 270 11.80 -28.47 -1.26
CA PRO A 270 11.91 -27.07 -0.88
C PRO A 270 11.57 -26.87 0.60
N ARG A 271 12.26 -25.91 1.23
CA ARG A 271 11.89 -25.47 2.57
C ARG A 271 10.45 -24.98 2.60
N THR A 272 9.74 -25.27 3.68
CA THR A 272 8.38 -24.78 3.87
C THR A 272 8.42 -23.29 4.16
N MET A 273 7.74 -22.49 3.34
CA MET A 273 7.59 -21.06 3.53
C MET A 273 6.44 -20.79 4.52
N ILE A 274 6.77 -20.28 5.70
CA ILE A 274 5.85 -20.12 6.82
C ILE A 274 5.58 -18.63 7.07
N LEU A 275 4.33 -18.20 6.87
CA LEU A 275 3.93 -16.80 7.01
C LEU A 275 3.43 -16.50 8.43
N ASP A 276 3.98 -15.49 9.09
CA ASP A 276 3.50 -14.99 10.38
C ASP A 276 3.23 -13.47 10.34
N GLY A 277 2.00 -13.10 10.69
CA GLY A 277 1.51 -11.72 10.64
C GLY A 277 0.15 -11.60 9.96
N ALA A 278 -0.82 -10.99 10.64
CA ALA A 278 -2.20 -10.92 10.14
C ALA A 278 -2.32 -10.16 8.81
N SER A 279 -1.59 -9.05 8.65
CA SER A 279 -1.57 -8.28 7.40
C SER A 279 -0.96 -9.08 6.24
N LEU A 280 0.11 -9.84 6.48
CA LEU A 280 0.74 -10.70 5.49
C LEU A 280 -0.19 -11.85 5.04
N ILE A 281 -0.89 -12.48 5.99
CA ILE A 281 -1.90 -13.52 5.65
C ILE A 281 -3.06 -12.94 4.85
N ASN A 282 -3.52 -11.73 5.19
CA ASN A 282 -4.58 -11.06 4.44
C ASN A 282 -4.13 -10.65 3.03
N ALA A 283 -2.88 -10.19 2.87
CA ALA A 283 -2.29 -9.94 1.56
C ALA A 283 -2.21 -11.22 0.72
N ARG A 284 -1.74 -12.34 1.30
CA ARG A 284 -1.73 -13.65 0.60
C ARG A 284 -3.12 -14.09 0.17
N ARG A 285 -4.15 -13.88 1.00
CA ARG A 285 -5.55 -14.18 0.64
C ARG A 285 -6.05 -13.31 -0.51
N ALA A 286 -5.73 -12.02 -0.50
CA ALA A 286 -6.04 -11.11 -1.60
C ALA A 286 -5.35 -11.57 -2.89
N MET A 287 -4.07 -11.96 -2.81
CA MET A 287 -3.32 -12.47 -3.96
C MET A 287 -4.02 -13.69 -4.57
N ASN A 288 -4.38 -14.67 -3.75
CA ASN A 288 -5.10 -15.87 -4.20
C ASN A 288 -6.45 -15.52 -4.86
N ALA A 289 -7.20 -14.57 -4.29
CA ALA A 289 -8.48 -14.14 -4.84
C ALA A 289 -8.34 -13.42 -6.20
N CYS A 290 -7.19 -12.80 -6.46
CA CYS A 290 -6.86 -12.14 -7.71
C CYS A 290 -6.12 -13.05 -8.72
N GLY A 291 -5.96 -14.34 -8.42
CA GLY A 291 -5.29 -15.29 -9.30
C GLY A 291 -3.77 -15.39 -9.12
N TYR A 292 -3.17 -14.59 -8.23
CA TYR A 292 -1.76 -14.66 -7.87
C TYR A 292 -1.48 -15.81 -6.88
N LYS A 293 -1.75 -17.05 -7.32
CA LYS A 293 -1.51 -18.27 -6.54
C LYS A 293 -0.05 -18.67 -6.69
N LEU A 294 0.77 -18.34 -5.68
CA LEU A 294 2.22 -18.54 -5.74
C LEU A 294 2.60 -20.00 -5.96
N GLU A 295 1.95 -20.95 -5.30
CA GLU A 295 2.24 -22.37 -5.47
C GLU A 295 2.04 -22.82 -6.93
N ASP A 296 0.94 -22.39 -7.57
CA ASP A 296 0.66 -22.71 -8.97
C ASP A 296 1.68 -22.03 -9.91
N ILE A 297 1.97 -20.75 -9.67
CA ILE A 297 2.93 -19.96 -10.46
C ILE A 297 4.34 -20.58 -10.38
N ILE A 298 4.79 -20.92 -9.17
CA ILE A 298 6.12 -21.50 -8.98
C ILE A 298 6.21 -22.88 -9.61
N ARG A 299 5.17 -23.73 -9.45
CA ARG A 299 5.14 -25.03 -10.10
C ARG A 299 5.23 -24.91 -11.62
N GLU A 300 4.51 -23.98 -12.23
CA GLU A 300 4.57 -23.74 -13.67
C GLU A 300 5.97 -23.27 -14.10
N GLN A 301 6.62 -22.42 -13.30
CA GLN A 301 7.93 -21.84 -13.61
C GLN A 301 9.10 -22.79 -13.38
N THR A 302 9.02 -23.67 -12.38
CA THR A 302 10.16 -24.48 -11.90
C THR A 302 9.90 -25.98 -11.85
N GLY A 303 8.65 -26.43 -11.94
CA GLY A 303 8.26 -27.82 -11.72
C GLY A 303 8.19 -28.24 -10.25
N VAL A 304 8.48 -27.34 -9.30
CA VAL A 304 8.53 -27.64 -7.86
C VAL A 304 7.22 -27.32 -7.16
N GLU A 305 6.76 -28.26 -6.34
CA GLU A 305 5.61 -28.07 -5.45
C GLU A 305 6.03 -27.37 -4.16
N MET A 306 5.71 -26.07 -4.04
CA MET A 306 5.98 -25.28 -2.85
C MET A 306 4.92 -25.49 -1.76
N LYS A 307 5.35 -25.49 -0.49
CA LYS A 307 4.46 -25.43 0.67
C LYS A 307 4.51 -24.03 1.29
N ILE A 308 3.47 -23.23 1.09
CA ILE A 308 3.33 -21.89 1.67
C ILE A 308 2.17 -21.91 2.67
N VAL A 309 2.46 -21.76 3.96
CA VAL A 309 1.47 -21.99 5.04
C VAL A 309 1.53 -20.91 6.10
N ALA A 310 0.43 -20.72 6.84
CA ALA A 310 0.44 -19.86 8.02
C ALA A 310 1.21 -20.52 9.18
N ALA A 311 1.83 -19.71 10.03
CA ALA A 311 2.62 -20.18 11.18
C ALA A 311 1.81 -20.99 12.21
N ASN A 312 0.51 -20.74 12.31
CA ASN A 312 -0.38 -21.51 13.18
C ASN A 312 -0.90 -22.82 12.55
N SER A 313 -0.45 -23.18 11.35
CA SER A 313 -0.89 -24.41 10.68
C SER A 313 -0.22 -25.66 11.27
N LYS A 314 -0.91 -26.80 11.20
CA LYS A 314 -0.33 -28.11 11.58
C LYS A 314 0.90 -28.45 10.74
N THR A 315 0.92 -28.02 9.47
CA THR A 315 2.09 -28.21 8.58
C THR A 315 3.29 -27.48 9.14
N ALA A 316 3.17 -26.19 9.48
CA ALA A 316 4.25 -25.40 10.06
C ALA A 316 4.82 -26.04 11.36
N GLN A 317 3.94 -26.52 12.24
CA GLN A 317 4.34 -27.15 13.51
C GLN A 317 5.09 -28.48 13.31
N ARG A 318 4.75 -29.25 12.26
CA ARG A 318 5.34 -30.55 11.96
C ARG A 318 6.60 -30.47 11.10
N THR A 319 6.82 -29.36 10.39
CA THR A 319 8.05 -29.18 9.60
C THR A 319 9.26 -29.16 10.54
N PRO A 320 10.34 -29.93 10.28
CA PRO A 320 11.57 -29.86 11.07
C PRO A 320 12.21 -28.46 11.02
N PRO A 321 12.85 -27.95 12.10
CA PRO A 321 13.39 -26.59 12.15
C PRO A 321 14.27 -26.20 10.95
N GLU A 322 15.17 -27.07 10.52
CA GLU A 322 16.09 -26.88 9.38
C GLU A 322 15.37 -26.68 8.04
N ASN A 323 14.12 -27.16 7.93
CA ASN A 323 13.30 -27.05 6.73
C ASN A 323 12.30 -25.88 6.79
N ARG A 324 12.41 -24.99 7.78
CA ARG A 324 11.53 -23.83 7.95
C ARG A 324 12.16 -22.56 7.38
N PHE A 325 11.40 -21.85 6.56
CA PHE A 325 11.71 -20.48 6.14
C PHE A 325 10.55 -19.57 6.53
N TYR A 326 10.71 -18.79 7.60
CA TYR A 326 9.67 -17.89 8.08
C TYR A 326 9.70 -16.55 7.34
N ILE A 327 8.51 -16.03 7.05
CA ILE A 327 8.29 -14.68 6.56
C ILE A 327 7.41 -13.96 7.57
N CYS A 328 7.95 -12.89 8.13
CA CYS A 328 7.40 -12.19 9.27
C CYS A 328 7.21 -10.70 8.95
N THR A 329 6.19 -10.09 9.55
CA THR A 329 6.01 -8.62 9.54
C THR A 329 6.75 -7.94 10.69
N GLY A 330 6.84 -6.61 10.66
CA GLY A 330 7.48 -5.82 11.72
C GLY A 330 8.94 -5.48 11.44
N THR A 331 9.26 -5.21 10.17
CA THR A 331 10.65 -5.01 9.74
C THR A 331 11.26 -3.75 10.31
N GLN A 332 10.45 -2.75 10.73
CA GLN A 332 10.95 -1.48 11.26
C GLN A 332 11.00 -1.46 12.80
N GLY A 333 10.83 -2.62 13.46
CA GLY A 333 10.80 -2.72 14.92
C GLY A 333 9.43 -2.42 15.53
N GLU A 334 8.35 -2.42 14.74
CA GLU A 334 6.99 -2.28 15.26
C GLU A 334 6.57 -3.50 16.09
N ASP A 335 5.56 -3.39 16.97
CA ASP A 335 5.02 -4.51 17.77
C ASP A 335 4.22 -5.52 16.93
N ALA A 336 4.90 -6.13 15.97
CA ALA A 336 4.43 -7.13 15.04
C ALA A 336 5.25 -8.42 15.21
N SER A 337 5.34 -9.25 14.16
CA SER A 337 5.87 -10.61 14.28
C SER A 337 7.33 -10.64 14.73
N LEU A 338 8.22 -9.89 14.05
CA LEU A 338 9.66 -9.91 14.35
C LEU A 338 9.98 -9.47 15.77
N LEU A 339 9.46 -8.33 16.24
CA LEU A 339 9.69 -7.88 17.61
C LEU A 339 9.14 -8.87 18.64
N LYS A 340 7.96 -9.46 18.38
CA LYS A 340 7.38 -10.49 19.25
C LYS A 340 8.26 -11.73 19.32
N ILE A 341 8.92 -12.14 18.22
CA ILE A 341 9.87 -13.25 18.21
C ILE A 341 11.13 -12.87 19.00
N ALA A 342 11.69 -11.69 18.74
CA ALA A 342 12.88 -11.17 19.39
C ALA A 342 12.70 -10.96 20.90
N GLU A 343 11.46 -10.89 21.40
CA GLU A 343 11.13 -10.79 22.83
C GLU A 343 10.53 -12.05 23.43
N GLY A 344 10.42 -13.14 22.65
CA GLY A 344 9.83 -14.41 23.12
C GLY A 344 8.32 -14.34 23.40
N ARG A 345 7.63 -13.33 22.86
CA ARG A 345 6.18 -13.11 23.00
C ARG A 345 5.37 -13.68 21.83
N ASN A 346 6.02 -14.11 20.74
CA ASN A 346 5.33 -14.67 19.58
C ASN A 346 4.74 -16.04 19.92
N LYS A 347 3.45 -16.24 19.62
CA LYS A 347 2.69 -17.46 19.97
C LYS A 347 2.98 -18.65 19.06
N ASN A 348 3.51 -18.40 17.86
CA ASN A 348 3.71 -19.42 16.83
C ASN A 348 5.21 -19.74 16.62
N ILE A 349 6.09 -18.81 16.96
CA ILE A 349 7.52 -18.87 16.63
C ILE A 349 8.34 -18.59 17.89
N SER A 350 8.96 -19.63 18.45
CA SER A 350 9.83 -19.55 19.62
C SER A 350 11.25 -19.98 19.28
N LEU A 351 12.22 -19.07 19.46
CA LEU A 351 13.64 -19.37 19.25
C LEU A 351 14.15 -20.43 20.24
N ALA A 352 13.66 -20.40 21.48
CA ALA A 352 13.99 -21.40 22.50
C ALA A 352 13.47 -22.79 22.11
N GLU A 353 12.21 -22.87 21.66
CA GLU A 353 11.60 -24.13 21.22
C GLU A 353 12.31 -24.70 20.00
N MET A 354 12.70 -23.87 19.03
CA MET A 354 13.48 -24.32 17.87
C MET A 354 14.81 -24.94 18.31
N ARG A 355 15.51 -24.32 19.26
CA ARG A 355 16.75 -24.85 19.80
C ARG A 355 16.56 -26.16 20.54
N GLU A 356 15.56 -26.22 21.43
CA GLU A 356 15.22 -27.41 22.21
C GLU A 356 14.86 -28.60 21.30
N THR A 357 14.01 -28.37 20.31
CA THR A 357 13.50 -29.43 19.43
C THR A 357 14.49 -29.86 18.34
N SER A 358 15.50 -29.04 18.04
CA SER A 358 16.52 -29.37 17.02
C SER A 358 17.52 -30.44 17.43
N GLY A 359 17.63 -30.75 18.73
CA GLY A 359 18.70 -31.59 19.27
C GLY A 359 20.09 -30.94 19.29
N LYS A 360 20.27 -29.75 18.68
CA LYS A 360 21.52 -28.97 18.70
C LYS A 360 21.56 -27.92 19.82
N GLY A 361 20.42 -27.64 20.47
CA GLY A 361 20.36 -26.67 21.55
C GLY A 361 20.91 -25.30 21.13
N LYS A 362 21.86 -24.77 21.90
CA LYS A 362 22.48 -23.45 21.63
C LYS A 362 23.34 -23.44 20.36
N ASP A 363 23.77 -24.61 19.88
CA ASP A 363 24.62 -24.73 18.69
C ASP A 363 23.82 -24.68 17.38
N LEU A 364 22.48 -24.60 17.44
CA LEU A 364 21.65 -24.36 16.25
C LEU A 364 21.85 -22.90 15.78
N PRO A 365 22.42 -22.67 14.59
CA PRO A 365 22.46 -21.33 14.02
C PRO A 365 21.05 -20.95 13.54
N ILE A 366 20.49 -19.89 14.09
CA ILE A 366 19.23 -19.29 13.61
C ILE A 366 19.58 -18.03 12.85
N TYR A 367 19.13 -17.94 11.61
CA TYR A 367 19.44 -16.82 10.73
C TYR A 367 18.26 -15.87 10.65
N VAL A 368 18.51 -14.57 10.78
CA VAL A 368 17.50 -13.51 10.73
C VAL A 368 17.88 -12.49 9.67
N TYR A 369 17.16 -12.48 8.55
CA TYR A 369 17.41 -11.58 7.42
C TYR A 369 16.25 -10.62 7.24
N ASP A 370 16.46 -9.32 7.45
CA ASP A 370 15.46 -8.35 7.04
C ASP A 370 15.53 -8.14 5.53
N LEU A 371 14.48 -8.48 4.78
CA LEU A 371 14.44 -8.26 3.33
C LEU A 371 14.00 -6.83 2.98
N GLN A 372 13.84 -5.98 3.99
CA GLN A 372 13.52 -4.57 3.85
C GLN A 372 14.72 -3.71 4.24
N SER A 373 14.79 -2.52 3.65
CA SER A 373 15.69 -1.50 4.16
C SER A 373 15.00 -0.71 5.27
N CYS A 374 15.80 -0.17 6.19
CA CYS A 374 15.33 0.77 7.19
C CYS A 374 14.62 1.96 6.53
N ILE A 375 13.38 2.22 6.92
CA ILE A 375 12.64 3.41 6.51
C ILE A 375 13.24 4.64 7.22
N PRO A 376 13.38 5.80 6.52
CA PRO A 376 13.73 7.05 7.18
C PRO A 376 12.96 7.34 8.46
N GLY A 377 13.69 7.62 9.53
CA GLY A 377 13.16 7.90 10.86
C GLY A 377 13.05 6.65 11.74
N SER A 378 13.14 5.44 11.19
CA SER A 378 13.06 4.19 11.96
C SER A 378 14.43 3.61 12.33
N GLU A 379 15.52 4.36 12.16
CA GLU A 379 16.89 3.87 12.32
C GLU A 379 17.16 3.27 13.70
N GLU A 380 16.64 3.90 14.76
CA GLU A 380 16.82 3.44 16.14
C GLU A 380 16.05 2.14 16.42
N THR A 381 14.79 2.06 16.00
CA THR A 381 13.94 0.87 16.24
C THR A 381 14.37 -0.31 15.39
N HIS A 382 14.80 -0.06 14.14
CA HIS A 382 15.39 -1.05 13.24
C HIS A 382 16.66 -1.67 13.83
N LYS A 383 17.57 -0.82 14.32
CA LYS A 383 18.81 -1.26 14.98
C LYS A 383 18.53 -2.02 16.28
N ALA A 384 17.62 -1.52 17.12
CA ALA A 384 17.27 -2.17 18.38
C ALA A 384 16.65 -3.55 18.16
N LEU A 385 15.88 -3.74 17.07
CA LEU A 385 15.34 -5.04 16.70
C LEU A 385 16.46 -6.03 16.35
N GLU A 386 17.44 -5.60 15.54
CA GLU A 386 18.61 -6.42 15.20
C GLU A 386 19.40 -6.82 16.47
N GLU A 387 19.69 -5.85 17.34
CA GLU A 387 20.41 -6.08 18.60
C GLU A 387 19.69 -7.08 19.52
N LYS A 388 18.35 -7.09 19.56
CA LYS A 388 17.58 -8.09 20.32
C LYS A 388 17.77 -9.51 19.76
N PHE A 389 17.79 -9.68 18.44
CA PHE A 389 18.06 -10.99 17.84
C PHE A 389 19.51 -11.44 18.07
N GLN A 390 20.47 -10.52 17.96
CA GLN A 390 21.88 -10.78 18.26
C GLN A 390 22.09 -11.18 19.73
N ALA A 391 21.42 -10.52 20.67
CA ALA A 391 21.45 -10.87 22.10
C ALA A 391 20.92 -12.29 22.37
N GLN A 392 20.03 -12.79 21.50
CA GLN A 392 19.59 -14.18 21.53
C GLN A 392 20.52 -15.15 20.79
N GLY A 393 21.67 -14.71 20.28
CA GLY A 393 22.64 -15.53 19.55
C GLY A 393 22.20 -15.91 18.15
N CYS A 394 21.35 -15.09 17.50
CA CYS A 394 21.00 -15.28 16.09
C CYS A 394 22.08 -14.65 15.19
N VAL A 395 22.27 -15.22 14.01
CA VAL A 395 23.04 -14.61 12.93
C VAL A 395 22.13 -13.63 12.21
N THR A 396 22.39 -12.33 12.32
CA THR A 396 21.51 -11.29 11.75
C THR A 396 22.13 -10.66 10.52
N TYR A 397 21.27 -10.22 9.61
CA TYR A 397 21.65 -9.29 8.57
C TYR A 397 20.49 -8.36 8.25
N PHE A 398 20.66 -7.09 8.59
CA PHE A 398 19.67 -6.04 8.43
C PHE A 398 20.24 -4.99 7.44
N PRO A 399 19.69 -4.88 6.21
CA PRO A 399 20.21 -3.96 5.21
C PRO A 399 20.10 -2.50 5.66
N SER A 400 21.16 -1.74 5.42
CA SER A 400 21.15 -0.29 5.63
C SER A 400 21.15 0.45 4.31
N ARG A 401 20.30 1.47 4.18
CA ARG A 401 20.37 2.41 3.05
C ARG A 401 21.60 3.34 3.11
N TYR A 402 22.26 3.41 4.26
CA TYR A 402 23.37 4.35 4.52
C TYR A 402 24.75 3.71 4.42
N LYS A 403 24.82 2.39 4.23
CA LYS A 403 26.08 1.65 4.17
C LYS A 403 26.04 0.61 3.05
N PRO A 404 27.20 0.21 2.51
CA PRO A 404 27.28 -0.91 1.60
C PRO A 404 26.68 -2.17 2.24
N ASN A 405 25.86 -2.88 1.46
CA ASN A 405 25.19 -4.10 1.87
C ASN A 405 25.97 -5.30 1.34
N LYS A 406 26.23 -6.31 2.20
CA LYS A 406 26.88 -7.59 1.82
C LYS A 406 26.06 -8.32 0.76
N TYR A 407 24.74 -8.35 0.94
CA TYR A 407 23.80 -8.97 0.01
C TYR A 407 22.84 -7.96 -0.57
N THR A 408 22.51 -8.16 -1.84
CA THR A 408 21.38 -7.50 -2.51
C THR A 408 20.11 -8.27 -2.18
N ILE A 409 19.52 -8.04 -1.00
CA ILE A 409 18.26 -8.70 -0.56
C ILE A 409 17.05 -7.76 -0.48
N HIS A 410 17.24 -6.49 -0.85
CA HIS A 410 16.19 -5.48 -0.93
C HIS A 410 16.32 -4.72 -2.24
N ALA A 411 15.18 -4.47 -2.88
CA ALA A 411 15.02 -3.56 -4.00
C ALA A 411 13.95 -2.53 -3.63
N SER A 412 14.19 -1.26 -3.92
CA SER A 412 13.18 -0.21 -3.76
C SER A 412 11.97 -0.49 -4.65
N GLY A 413 10.80 -0.07 -4.20
CA GLY A 413 9.60 0.00 -5.04
C GLY A 413 9.60 1.22 -5.96
N HIS A 414 10.40 2.24 -5.66
CA HIS A 414 10.32 3.57 -6.25
C HIS A 414 11.46 3.84 -7.23
N ALA A 415 11.20 4.75 -8.17
CA ALA A 415 12.06 5.13 -9.27
C ALA A 415 13.31 5.88 -8.76
N SER A 416 14.47 5.41 -9.20
CA SER A 416 15.74 6.13 -9.04
C SER A 416 15.97 7.08 -10.21
N SER A 417 17.07 7.84 -10.19
CA SER A 417 17.35 8.86 -11.21
C SER A 417 17.27 8.36 -12.65
N GLY A 418 17.70 7.11 -12.91
CA GLY A 418 17.60 6.46 -14.22
C GLY A 418 16.16 6.17 -14.65
N ASP A 419 15.33 5.65 -13.74
CA ASP A 419 13.90 5.41 -13.99
C ASP A 419 13.15 6.71 -14.29
N VAL A 420 13.41 7.75 -13.49
CA VAL A 420 12.83 9.09 -13.69
C VAL A 420 13.28 9.66 -15.04
N ALA A 421 14.57 9.56 -15.36
CA ALA A 421 15.08 10.01 -16.65
C ALA A 421 14.45 9.26 -17.83
N LYS A 422 14.16 7.96 -17.66
CA LYS A 422 13.54 7.13 -18.69
C LYS A 422 12.14 7.64 -19.04
N ILE A 423 11.26 7.81 -18.05
CA ILE A 423 9.90 8.30 -18.31
C ILE A 423 9.90 9.73 -18.86
N CYS A 424 10.77 10.61 -18.34
CA CYS A 424 10.91 11.96 -18.87
C CYS A 424 11.34 11.96 -20.35
N LYS A 425 12.29 11.10 -20.74
CA LYS A 425 12.70 10.95 -22.15
C LYS A 425 11.58 10.45 -23.04
N ILE A 426 10.82 9.45 -22.59
CA ILE A 426 9.67 8.92 -23.35
C ILE A 426 8.64 10.03 -23.59
N VAL A 427 8.26 10.76 -22.53
CA VAL A 427 7.26 11.83 -22.63
C VAL A 427 7.77 13.02 -23.46
N SER A 428 9.03 13.43 -23.26
CA SER A 428 9.69 14.48 -24.04
C SER A 428 9.73 14.16 -25.54
N ALA A 429 9.97 12.90 -25.89
CA ALA A 429 10.04 12.47 -27.29
C ALA A 429 8.67 12.28 -27.94
N ALA A 430 7.69 11.76 -27.20
CA ALA A 430 6.39 11.37 -27.76
C ALA A 430 5.31 12.46 -27.66
N SER A 431 5.34 13.31 -26.64
CA SER A 431 4.29 14.30 -26.40
C SER A 431 4.36 15.46 -27.40
N PRO A 432 3.29 15.72 -28.18
CA PRO A 432 3.21 16.92 -29.03
C PRO A 432 2.99 18.22 -28.21
N ARG A 433 2.70 18.12 -26.91
CA ARG A 433 2.45 19.26 -26.02
C ARG A 433 3.70 19.55 -25.18
N ARG A 434 3.88 20.82 -24.80
CA ARG A 434 4.96 21.22 -23.90
C ARG A 434 4.66 20.74 -22.48
N THR A 435 5.14 19.56 -22.14
CA THR A 435 4.90 18.95 -20.83
C THR A 435 5.68 19.63 -19.71
N THR A 436 4.99 19.94 -18.62
CA THR A 436 5.60 20.41 -17.37
C THR A 436 5.59 19.30 -16.32
N VAL A 437 6.76 18.96 -15.81
CA VAL A 437 6.93 17.98 -14.73
C VAL A 437 6.66 18.62 -13.37
N VAL A 438 5.84 17.95 -12.58
CA VAL A 438 5.53 18.30 -11.19
C VAL A 438 6.02 17.16 -10.28
N PRO A 439 7.16 17.30 -9.61
CA PRO A 439 7.63 16.28 -8.68
C PRO A 439 6.67 16.13 -7.49
N ILE A 440 6.22 14.89 -7.24
CA ILE A 440 5.36 14.50 -6.12
C ILE A 440 6.01 13.37 -5.33
N HIS A 441 5.48 13.07 -4.15
CA HIS A 441 5.86 11.97 -3.26
C HIS A 441 7.38 11.94 -2.98
N GLY A 442 7.83 12.87 -2.13
CA GLY A 442 9.23 12.93 -1.71
C GLY A 442 9.61 14.23 -1.01
N ASP A 443 10.73 14.18 -0.31
CA ASP A 443 11.31 15.32 0.40
C ASP A 443 11.79 16.44 -0.57
N PRO A 444 12.13 17.64 -0.07
CA PRO A 444 12.60 18.73 -0.94
C PRO A 444 13.83 18.41 -1.79
N ALA A 445 14.77 17.59 -1.31
CA ALA A 445 15.97 17.23 -2.07
C ALA A 445 15.61 16.25 -3.20
N GLN A 446 14.77 15.27 -2.90
CA GLN A 446 14.21 14.32 -3.86
C GLN A 446 13.43 15.04 -4.97
N ARG A 447 12.48 15.91 -4.62
CA ARG A 447 11.69 16.69 -5.61
C ARG A 447 12.55 17.60 -6.48
N ARG A 448 13.54 18.27 -5.90
CA ARG A 448 14.51 19.08 -6.67
C ARG A 448 15.33 18.23 -7.65
N ASN A 449 15.65 16.99 -7.28
CA ASN A 449 16.39 16.10 -8.17
C ASN A 449 15.55 15.66 -9.38
N VAL A 450 14.26 15.35 -9.19
CA VAL A 450 13.33 15.11 -10.32
C VAL A 450 13.23 16.34 -11.22
N MET A 451 13.09 17.54 -10.65
CA MET A 451 13.07 18.79 -11.41
C MET A 451 14.31 18.96 -12.28
N LYS A 452 15.50 18.66 -11.73
CA LYS A 452 16.77 18.70 -12.47
C LYS A 452 16.77 17.70 -13.64
N ILE A 453 16.36 16.45 -13.38
CA ILE A 453 16.30 15.40 -14.42
C ILE A 453 15.33 15.78 -15.55
N ALA A 454 14.17 16.36 -15.20
CA ALA A 454 13.20 16.84 -16.19
C ALA A 454 13.80 17.94 -17.09
N GLN A 455 14.51 18.90 -16.50
CA GLN A 455 15.18 19.97 -17.25
C GLN A 455 16.28 19.42 -18.16
N GLU A 456 17.07 18.47 -17.68
CA GLU A 456 18.12 17.80 -18.46
C GLU A 456 17.57 16.98 -19.64
N THR A 457 16.30 16.57 -19.58
CA THR A 457 15.60 15.83 -20.64
C THR A 457 14.74 16.74 -21.55
N GLY A 458 14.85 18.06 -21.39
CA GLY A 458 14.18 19.05 -22.24
C GLY A 458 12.76 19.42 -21.81
N LEU A 459 12.28 18.90 -20.67
CA LEU A 459 10.96 19.23 -20.13
C LEU A 459 11.01 20.47 -19.22
N SER A 460 9.94 21.25 -19.18
CA SER A 460 9.76 22.22 -18.10
C SER A 460 9.47 21.49 -16.79
N ALA A 461 9.78 22.11 -15.66
CA ALA A 461 9.47 21.54 -14.36
C ALA A 461 9.16 22.64 -13.34
N CYS A 462 8.24 22.37 -12.42
CA CYS A 462 7.93 23.25 -11.30
C CYS A 462 7.66 22.43 -10.03
N ILE A 463 8.02 23.01 -8.88
CA ILE A 463 7.68 22.43 -7.57
C ILE A 463 6.49 23.21 -7.03
N ILE A 464 5.38 22.50 -6.84
CA ILE A 464 4.19 23.06 -6.21
C ILE A 464 4.34 22.90 -4.68
N PRO A 465 4.16 23.96 -3.88
CA PRO A 465 4.16 23.85 -2.42
C PRO A 465 3.08 22.91 -1.90
N ASN A 466 3.23 22.40 -0.68
CA ASN A 466 2.17 21.59 -0.07
C ASN A 466 0.89 22.42 0.09
N MET A 467 -0.27 21.80 -0.16
CA MET A 467 -1.60 22.42 -0.08
C MET A 467 -1.84 23.62 -1.01
N ALA A 468 -0.88 23.98 -1.87
CA ALA A 468 -1.09 24.98 -2.90
C ALA A 468 -1.96 24.39 -4.02
N GLU A 469 -2.94 25.16 -4.47
CA GLU A 469 -3.71 24.84 -5.66
C GLU A 469 -2.94 25.32 -6.89
N MET A 470 -2.55 24.39 -7.75
CA MET A 470 -2.11 24.69 -9.10
C MET A 470 -3.34 24.81 -9.98
N ARG A 471 -3.50 25.93 -10.68
CA ARG A 471 -4.54 26.16 -11.70
C ARG A 471 -3.88 26.15 -13.07
N ALA A 472 -4.24 25.17 -13.89
CA ALA A 472 -3.82 25.01 -15.27
C ALA A 472 -4.87 25.60 -16.21
N PHE A 473 -4.52 26.74 -16.81
CA PHE A 473 -5.27 27.36 -17.89
C PHE A 473 -4.73 26.88 -19.23
N LYS A 474 -5.46 27.17 -20.31
CA LYS A 474 -5.10 26.73 -21.67
C LYS A 474 -3.70 27.18 -22.12
N LYS A 475 -3.22 28.33 -21.63
CA LYS A 475 -1.95 28.93 -22.05
C LYS A 475 -0.87 28.99 -20.97
N TYR A 476 -1.23 28.82 -19.70
CA TYR A 476 -0.32 29.01 -18.58
C TYR A 476 -0.84 28.29 -17.33
N ALA A 477 0.03 28.11 -16.32
CA ALA A 477 -0.39 27.71 -14.98
C ALA A 477 -0.02 28.77 -13.96
N THR A 478 -0.79 28.83 -12.89
CA THR A 478 -0.50 29.63 -11.69
C THR A 478 -0.72 28.80 -10.45
N TRP A 479 -0.01 29.09 -9.37
CA TRP A 479 -0.29 28.53 -8.05
C TRP A 479 -0.08 29.60 -6.99
N GLU A 480 -0.81 29.46 -5.87
CA GLU A 480 -0.64 30.36 -4.74
C GLU A 480 0.70 30.09 -4.03
N SER A 481 1.40 31.16 -3.65
CA SER A 481 2.63 31.08 -2.86
C SER A 481 2.32 30.97 -1.37
N GLY A 482 3.04 30.09 -0.65
CA GLY A 482 2.96 29.97 0.81
C GLY A 482 2.23 28.72 1.30
N GLY A 483 2.62 28.22 2.47
CA GLY A 483 1.97 27.07 3.11
C GLY A 483 0.68 27.51 3.80
N LYS A 484 -0.47 26.99 3.35
CA LYS A 484 -1.72 27.13 4.11
C LYS A 484 -1.67 26.19 5.30
N THR A 485 -2.22 26.60 6.43
CA THR A 485 -2.33 25.73 7.60
C THR A 485 -3.11 24.47 7.23
N GLU A 486 -2.53 23.31 7.53
CA GLU A 486 -3.09 22.02 7.12
C GLU A 486 -3.90 21.41 8.27
N GLU A 487 -5.13 21.00 8.00
CA GLU A 487 -5.89 20.20 8.95
C GLU A 487 -5.63 18.71 8.67
N TRP A 488 -5.08 18.02 9.67
CA TRP A 488 -4.94 16.57 9.68
C TRP A 488 -5.87 15.94 10.71
N ILE A 489 -6.24 14.69 10.45
CA ILE A 489 -6.93 13.84 11.41
C ILE A 489 -5.88 12.91 12.03
N GLY A 490 -5.56 13.13 13.31
CA GLY A 490 -4.71 12.23 14.09
C GLY A 490 -5.49 11.00 14.54
N VAL A 491 -4.99 9.82 14.19
CA VAL A 491 -5.60 8.52 14.49
C VAL A 491 -4.81 7.84 15.61
N ASN A 492 -5.50 7.39 16.65
CA ASN A 492 -4.91 6.59 17.71
C ASN A 492 -5.83 5.42 18.06
N ASP A 493 -5.31 4.19 18.04
CA ASP A 493 -6.01 3.03 18.59
C ASP A 493 -6.05 3.15 20.11
N ALA A 494 -7.19 3.60 20.65
CA ALA A 494 -7.33 3.84 22.08
C ALA A 494 -7.34 2.55 22.92
N ASN A 495 -7.46 1.37 22.31
CA ASN A 495 -7.53 0.09 23.01
C ASN A 495 -6.45 -0.93 22.60
N ASN A 496 -5.65 -0.64 21.57
CA ASN A 496 -4.71 -1.61 20.98
C ASN A 496 -5.36 -2.98 20.65
N ASP A 497 -6.68 -2.98 20.39
CA ASP A 497 -7.46 -4.19 20.11
C ASP A 497 -8.27 -3.99 18.83
N PHE A 498 -7.73 -4.52 17.73
CA PHE A 498 -8.36 -4.57 16.41
C PHE A 498 -9.78 -5.21 16.40
N ARG A 499 -10.21 -5.85 17.49
CA ARG A 499 -11.56 -6.44 17.62
C ARG A 499 -12.59 -5.47 18.19
N LYS A 500 -12.20 -4.27 18.66
CA LYS A 500 -13.09 -3.23 19.20
C LYS A 500 -12.75 -1.86 18.60
N PRO A 501 -13.55 -1.31 17.66
CA PRO A 501 -13.16 -0.20 16.80
C PRO A 501 -13.37 1.18 17.44
N TYR A 502 -12.82 1.41 18.63
CA TYR A 502 -12.84 2.73 19.26
C TYR A 502 -11.50 3.43 19.04
N PHE A 503 -11.22 3.80 17.79
CA PHE A 503 -10.15 4.74 17.49
C PHE A 503 -10.52 6.12 18.03
N LYS A 504 -9.54 6.81 18.61
CA LYS A 504 -9.64 8.22 18.94
C LYS A 504 -9.16 9.04 17.74
N TYR A 505 -9.94 10.03 17.35
CA TYR A 505 -9.65 10.93 16.23
C TYR A 505 -9.55 12.37 16.72
N ASP A 506 -8.35 12.93 16.69
CA ASP A 506 -8.10 14.31 17.09
C ASP A 506 -7.93 15.19 15.85
N ARG A 507 -8.46 16.43 15.94
CA ARG A 507 -8.34 17.41 14.87
C ARG A 507 -7.09 18.25 15.12
N LEU A 508 -6.19 18.25 14.16
CA LEU A 508 -4.87 18.86 14.29
C LEU A 508 -4.68 19.92 13.22
N GLU A 509 -4.15 21.04 13.62
CA GLU A 509 -3.70 22.11 12.75
C GLU A 509 -2.18 22.04 12.65
N MET A 510 -1.64 21.97 11.44
CA MET A 510 -0.20 21.92 11.19
C MET A 510 0.24 23.21 10.50
N ASN A 511 1.23 23.87 11.10
CA ASN A 511 1.97 24.93 10.43
C ASN A 511 2.92 24.28 9.41
N VAL A 512 2.73 24.58 8.13
CA VAL A 512 3.49 23.96 7.03
C VAL A 512 4.96 24.39 7.02
N GLU A 513 5.29 25.55 7.58
CA GLU A 513 6.67 26.06 7.67
C GLU A 513 7.42 25.48 8.88
N THR A 514 6.84 25.58 10.08
CA THR A 514 7.49 25.13 11.32
C THR A 514 7.33 23.64 11.57
N LYS A 515 6.40 22.97 10.87
CA LYS A 515 5.98 21.58 11.08
C LYS A 515 5.37 21.32 12.46
N GLU A 516 5.13 22.37 13.24
CA GLU A 516 4.47 22.26 14.54
C GLU A 516 3.00 21.89 14.33
N ARG A 517 2.55 20.91 15.11
CA ARG A 517 1.16 20.45 15.12
C ARG A 517 0.48 20.88 16.42
N LYS A 518 -0.65 21.56 16.30
CA LYS A 518 -1.47 22.00 17.41
C LYS A 518 -2.80 21.27 17.39
N LYS A 519 -3.18 20.67 18.52
CA LYS A 519 -4.53 20.13 18.67
C LYS A 519 -5.55 21.27 18.76
N ILE A 520 -6.45 21.32 17.79
CA ILE A 520 -7.51 22.36 17.68
C ILE A 520 -8.90 21.80 17.97
N GLY A 521 -9.01 20.50 18.26
CA GLY A 521 -10.26 19.86 18.62
C GLY A 521 -10.16 18.35 18.62
N TYR A 522 -11.31 17.71 18.67
CA TYR A 522 -11.46 16.27 18.51
C TYR A 522 -12.77 15.98 17.79
N TYR A 523 -12.79 14.91 17.03
CA TYR A 523 -14.02 14.42 16.43
C TYR A 523 -14.80 13.64 17.48
N LYS A 524 -15.99 14.12 17.85
CA LYS A 524 -16.92 13.34 18.69
C LYS A 524 -17.45 12.18 17.86
N TYR A 525 -17.08 10.96 18.25
CA TYR A 525 -17.66 9.76 17.68
C TYR A 525 -19.18 9.76 17.90
N LYS A 526 -19.94 9.91 16.83
CA LYS A 526 -21.40 9.71 16.85
C LYS A 526 -21.67 8.29 16.39
N HIS A 527 -22.18 7.45 17.28
CA HIS A 527 -22.74 6.17 16.85
C HIS A 527 -23.80 6.43 15.78
N ALA A 528 -23.72 5.70 14.66
CA ALA A 528 -24.85 5.57 13.77
C ALA A 528 -26.06 5.15 14.62
N PRO A 529 -27.20 5.85 14.55
CA PRO A 529 -28.39 5.45 15.28
C PRO A 529 -28.70 4.00 14.91
N ARG A 530 -28.88 3.14 15.91
CA ARG A 530 -29.35 1.78 15.64
C ARG A 530 -30.65 1.92 14.87
N LYS A 531 -30.74 1.31 13.67
CA LYS A 531 -32.03 1.15 12.98
C LYS A 531 -33.04 0.68 14.03
N PRO A 532 -34.19 1.36 14.19
CA PRO A 532 -35.22 0.88 15.10
C PRO A 532 -35.49 -0.57 14.72
N LYS A 533 -35.54 -1.46 15.73
CA LYS A 533 -36.04 -2.81 15.51
C LYS A 533 -37.40 -2.62 14.85
N THR A 534 -37.52 -3.00 13.58
CA THR A 534 -38.82 -3.13 12.92
C THR A 534 -39.69 -3.91 13.90
N GLU A 535 -40.78 -3.28 14.35
CA GLU A 535 -41.78 -3.94 15.16
C GLU A 535 -42.09 -5.28 14.49
N LYS A 536 -42.06 -6.35 15.29
CA LYS A 536 -42.46 -7.67 14.81
C LYS A 536 -43.80 -7.50 14.12
N ALA A 537 -43.84 -7.72 12.81
CA ALA A 537 -45.09 -7.97 12.11
C ALA A 537 -45.82 -9.03 12.93
N GLN A 538 -46.97 -8.64 13.50
CA GLN A 538 -47.89 -9.58 14.11
C GLN A 538 -48.30 -10.55 13.01
N THR A 539 -47.67 -11.72 13.00
CA THR A 539 -48.15 -12.86 12.26
C THR A 539 -49.50 -13.25 12.86
N VAL A 540 -50.57 -12.86 12.18
CA VAL A 540 -51.90 -13.40 12.41
C VAL A 540 -51.80 -14.91 12.17
N SER A 541 -51.93 -15.66 13.26
CA SER A 541 -52.00 -17.11 13.30
C SER A 541 -53.27 -17.57 12.59
N MET A 542 -53.14 -18.21 11.42
CA MET A 542 -54.09 -19.25 11.01
C MET A 542 -53.44 -20.60 11.28
N MET A 543 -53.93 -21.29 12.30
CA MET A 543 -53.58 -22.69 12.58
C MET A 543 -54.19 -23.63 11.54
N PRO A 544 -53.45 -24.64 11.06
CA PRO A 544 -54.03 -25.90 10.65
C PRO A 544 -53.97 -26.87 11.83
N THR A 545 -55.14 -27.31 12.27
CA THR A 545 -55.32 -28.41 13.23
C THR A 545 -54.94 -29.76 12.62
N ASN A 546 -54.49 -30.65 13.51
CA ASN A 546 -54.39 -32.11 13.36
C ASN A 546 -53.24 -32.73 12.54
N LEU A 547 -52.19 -33.13 13.25
CA LEU A 547 -51.51 -34.41 13.00
C LEU A 547 -50.78 -34.90 14.25
N ALA A 548 -51.54 -35.49 15.18
CA ALA A 548 -51.01 -36.26 16.30
C ALA A 548 -51.91 -37.46 16.57
N ALA A 549 -51.92 -38.43 15.66
CA ALA A 549 -52.42 -39.78 15.94
C ALA A 549 -51.82 -40.77 14.95
N ARG A 550 -50.73 -41.45 15.35
CA ARG A 550 -50.44 -42.88 15.09
C ARG A 550 -48.96 -43.16 15.28
N ARG A 551 -48.60 -43.56 16.50
CA ARG A 551 -47.52 -44.53 16.73
C ARG A 551 -47.69 -45.15 18.11
N LYS A 552 -48.46 -46.24 18.15
CA LYS A 552 -48.35 -47.38 19.07
C LYS A 552 -49.55 -48.31 18.82
N MET A 553 -49.34 -49.43 18.14
CA MET A 553 -49.50 -50.79 18.69
C MET A 553 -49.29 -51.85 17.59
N HIS A 554 -48.81 -53.00 18.04
CA HIS A 554 -48.29 -54.17 17.32
C HIS A 554 -49.26 -54.84 16.32
N GLY A 555 -48.69 -55.64 15.42
CA GLY A 555 -49.24 -56.98 15.16
C GLY A 555 -49.26 -57.45 13.71
N ARG A 556 -48.42 -58.47 13.44
CA ARG A 556 -48.29 -59.35 12.26
C ARG A 556 -47.56 -58.80 11.04
#